data_AF-A0A087HME5-F1
#
_entry.id   AF-A0A087HME5-F1
#
_cell.length_a   1.000
_cell.length_b   1.000
_cell.length_c   1.000
_cell.angle_alpha   90.00
_cell.angle_beta   90.00
_cell.angle_gamma   90.00
#
_symmetry.space_group_name_H-M   'P 1'
#
loop_
_entity.id
_entity.type
_entity.pdbx_description
1 polymer ?
#
loop_
_entity_poly.entity_id
_entity_poly.type
_entity_poly.pdbx_seq_one_letter_code
_entity_poly.pdbx_strand_id
1 'polypeptide(L)'
;MTITTTSHQSFTTFVNGWLIRHRILTLRSETRRKERDVMRDYALVQQSVADPPVMLAARRVGARGMVDGEESDLEEAMEVLKSGMAAAMNNADQLRCSTVGKVVEILTPSQAIKVLRSIGELHLRLREMGSERDHERA
;
A
#
# COMPACT_ATOMS: atom_id res chain seq x y z
N MET A 1 42.41 28.23 16.78
CA MET A 1 42.02 26.81 16.85
C MET A 1 40.55 26.55 16.48
N THR A 2 39.76 27.57 16.13
CA THR A 2 38.31 27.45 15.86
C THR A 2 37.95 27.12 14.40
N ILE A 3 38.77 27.58 13.44
CA ILE A 3 38.49 27.46 11.99
C ILE A 3 38.50 25.99 11.52
N THR A 4 39.38 25.16 12.07
CA THR A 4 39.51 23.74 11.71
C THR A 4 38.31 22.92 12.20
N THR A 5 37.76 23.23 13.38
CA THR A 5 36.60 22.54 13.95
C THR A 5 35.31 22.85 13.17
N THR A 6 35.12 24.10 12.75
CA THR A 6 33.95 24.51 11.95
C THR A 6 33.96 23.91 10.54
N SER A 7 35.15 23.83 9.91
CA SER A 7 35.32 23.20 8.60
C SER A 7 35.02 21.69 8.65
N HIS A 8 35.55 21.00 9.67
CA HIS A 8 35.29 19.56 9.86
C HIS A 8 33.81 19.27 10.13
N GLN A 9 33.13 20.08 10.97
CA GLN A 9 31.69 19.91 11.18
C GLN A 9 30.85 20.18 9.93
N SER A 10 31.23 21.17 9.11
CA SER A 10 30.53 21.46 7.85
C SER A 10 30.64 20.28 6.87
N PHE A 11 31.82 19.66 6.80
CA PHE A 11 32.03 18.48 5.97
C PHE A 11 31.21 17.27 6.46
N THR A 12 31.18 16.99 7.78
CA THR A 12 30.41 15.85 8.30
C THR A 12 28.90 16.03 8.13
N THR A 13 28.37 17.24 8.34
CA THR A 13 26.95 17.54 8.07
C THR A 13 26.62 17.37 6.59
N PHE A 14 27.49 17.82 5.70
CA PHE A 14 27.32 17.64 4.26
C PHE A 14 27.28 16.14 3.86
N VAL A 15 28.27 15.35 4.32
CA VAL A 15 28.34 13.91 4.01
C VAL A 15 27.13 13.16 4.58
N ASN A 16 26.72 13.45 5.81
CA ASN A 16 25.53 12.85 6.42
C ASN A 16 24.26 13.19 5.63
N GLY A 17 24.10 14.45 5.21
CA GLY A 17 22.97 14.88 4.39
C GLY A 17 22.93 14.17 3.03
N TRP A 18 24.10 14.03 2.39
CA TRP A 18 24.21 13.30 1.13
C TRP A 18 23.88 11.81 1.29
N LEU A 19 24.38 11.16 2.34
CA LEU A 19 24.13 9.74 2.62
C LEU A 19 22.65 9.46 2.86
N ILE A 20 21.98 10.28 3.69
CA ILE A 20 20.53 10.18 3.94
C ILE A 20 19.76 10.32 2.62
N ARG A 21 20.10 11.33 1.80
CA ARG A 21 19.45 11.54 0.50
C ARG A 21 19.64 10.36 -0.43
N HIS A 22 20.85 9.82 -0.52
CA HIS A 22 21.14 8.66 -1.34
C HIS A 22 20.33 7.43 -0.89
N ARG A 23 20.29 7.14 0.43
CA ARG A 23 19.50 6.03 0.98
C ARG A 23 18.01 6.17 0.67
N ILE A 24 17.43 7.37 0.80
CA ILE A 24 16.02 7.63 0.44
C ILE A 24 15.78 7.40 -1.05
N LEU A 25 16.66 7.87 -1.93
CA LEU A 25 16.51 7.70 -3.38
C LEU A 25 16.58 6.22 -3.78
N THR A 26 17.52 5.49 -3.20
CA THR A 26 17.66 4.05 -3.41
C THR A 26 16.40 3.31 -2.95
N LEU A 27 15.94 3.56 -1.72
CA LEU A 27 14.71 2.98 -1.17
C LEU A 27 13.50 3.28 -2.07
N ARG A 28 13.35 4.53 -2.52
CA ARG A 28 12.27 4.93 -3.43
C ARG A 28 12.31 4.15 -4.75
N SER A 29 13.51 3.92 -5.30
CA SER A 29 13.66 3.15 -6.54
C SER A 29 13.28 1.68 -6.37
N GLU A 30 13.64 1.07 -5.24
CA GLU A 30 13.29 -0.30 -4.89
C GLU A 30 11.79 -0.45 -4.66
N THR A 31 11.20 0.42 -3.84
CA THR A 31 9.76 0.41 -3.57
C THR A 31 8.97 0.57 -4.87
N ARG A 32 9.37 1.49 -5.76
CA ARG A 32 8.72 1.65 -7.08
C ARG A 32 8.77 0.40 -7.95
N ARG A 33 9.83 -0.40 -7.88
CA ARG A 33 9.90 -1.68 -8.61
C ARG A 33 8.87 -2.64 -8.05
N LYS A 34 8.85 -2.82 -6.73
CA LYS A 34 7.90 -3.71 -6.04
C LYS A 34 6.45 -3.27 -6.19
N GLU A 35 6.19 -1.95 -6.20
CA GLU A 35 4.85 -1.40 -6.47
C GLU A 35 4.34 -1.82 -7.85
N ARG A 36 5.21 -1.88 -8.87
CA ARG A 36 4.83 -2.38 -10.20
C ARG A 36 4.50 -3.86 -10.20
N ASP A 37 5.20 -4.65 -9.39
CA ASP A 37 4.92 -6.08 -9.28
C ASP A 37 3.57 -6.31 -8.60
N VAL A 38 3.30 -5.62 -7.47
CA VAL A 38 1.97 -5.66 -6.81
C VAL A 38 0.86 -5.19 -7.76
N MET A 39 1.12 -4.15 -8.56
CA MET A 39 0.13 -3.65 -9.52
C MET A 39 -0.10 -4.62 -10.68
N ARG A 40 0.94 -5.34 -11.10
CA ARG A 40 0.82 -6.43 -12.09
C ARG A 40 -0.05 -7.56 -11.53
N ASP A 41 0.19 -7.98 -10.28
CA ASP A 41 -0.61 -9.03 -9.64
C ASP A 41 -2.08 -8.62 -9.56
N TYR A 42 -2.34 -7.37 -9.19
CA TYR A 42 -3.70 -6.81 -9.17
C TYR A 42 -4.37 -6.88 -10.54
N ALA A 43 -3.65 -6.51 -11.60
CA ALA A 43 -4.16 -6.57 -12.97
C ALA A 43 -4.43 -8.01 -13.43
N LEU A 44 -3.58 -8.96 -13.06
CA LEU A 44 -3.78 -10.37 -13.40
C LEU A 44 -5.01 -10.97 -12.71
N VAL A 45 -5.23 -10.66 -11.43
CA VAL A 45 -6.44 -11.08 -10.71
C VAL A 45 -7.70 -10.45 -11.31
N GLN A 46 -7.63 -9.18 -11.74
CA GLN A 46 -8.76 -8.56 -12.44
C GLN A 46 -9.03 -9.17 -13.82
N GLN A 47 -7.98 -9.58 -14.53
CA GLN A 47 -8.10 -10.22 -15.84
C GLN A 47 -8.72 -11.62 -15.75
N SER A 48 -8.43 -12.39 -14.70
CA SER A 48 -8.94 -13.77 -14.57
C SER A 48 -10.46 -13.88 -14.44
N VAL A 49 -11.15 -12.79 -14.14
CA VAL A 49 -12.63 -12.70 -14.10
C VAL A 49 -13.21 -11.77 -15.16
N ALA A 50 -12.36 -11.07 -15.91
CA ALA A 50 -12.77 -10.31 -17.10
C ALA A 50 -13.00 -11.22 -18.32
N ASP A 51 -12.89 -12.54 -18.15
CA ASP A 51 -13.10 -13.51 -19.20
C ASP A 51 -14.54 -13.47 -19.75
N PRO A 52 -14.73 -13.53 -21.08
CA PRO A 52 -16.04 -13.38 -21.70
C PRO A 52 -17.15 -14.29 -21.14
N PRO A 53 -16.91 -15.57 -20.79
CA PRO A 53 -17.93 -16.42 -20.17
C PRO A 53 -18.43 -15.90 -18.82
N VAL A 54 -17.53 -15.45 -17.93
CA VAL A 54 -17.88 -14.90 -16.60
C VAL A 54 -18.66 -13.59 -16.75
N MET A 55 -18.20 -12.71 -17.63
CA MET A 55 -18.89 -11.44 -17.93
C MET A 55 -20.27 -11.65 -18.56
N LEU A 56 -20.41 -12.65 -19.43
CA LEU A 56 -21.70 -12.99 -20.06
C LEU A 56 -22.67 -13.62 -19.06
N ALA A 57 -22.19 -14.49 -18.15
CA ALA A 57 -22.98 -15.03 -17.06
C ALA A 57 -23.47 -13.91 -16.12
N ALA A 58 -22.59 -13.02 -15.68
CA ALA A 58 -22.95 -11.85 -14.87
C ALA A 58 -24.01 -10.95 -15.53
N ARG A 59 -23.91 -10.71 -16.84
CA ARG A 59 -24.92 -9.95 -17.60
C ARG A 59 -26.25 -10.68 -17.70
N ARG A 60 -26.26 -12.00 -17.88
CA ARG A 60 -27.50 -12.80 -17.98
C ARG A 60 -28.24 -12.84 -16.65
N VAL A 61 -27.51 -13.05 -15.56
CA VAL A 61 -28.02 -12.96 -14.18
C VAL A 61 -28.73 -11.63 -13.95
N GLY A 62 -28.10 -10.51 -14.31
CA GLY A 62 -28.69 -9.17 -14.15
C GLY A 62 -29.85 -8.84 -15.09
N ALA A 63 -29.99 -9.54 -16.23
CA ALA A 63 -30.95 -9.19 -17.28
C ALA A 63 -32.18 -10.10 -17.37
N ARG A 64 -32.12 -11.37 -16.94
CA ARG A 64 -33.19 -12.34 -17.22
C ARG A 64 -33.64 -13.23 -16.05
N GLY A 65 -33.01 -13.12 -14.87
CA GLY A 65 -33.25 -14.08 -13.79
C GLY A 65 -32.60 -15.43 -14.09
N MET A 66 -32.21 -16.13 -13.03
CA MET A 66 -31.22 -17.21 -13.07
C MET A 66 -31.75 -18.53 -13.64
N VAL A 67 -30.88 -19.24 -14.37
CA VAL A 67 -31.03 -20.67 -14.68
C VAL A 67 -30.07 -21.41 -13.75
N ASP A 68 -30.56 -22.48 -13.12
CA ASP A 68 -29.81 -23.30 -12.16
C ASP A 68 -28.49 -23.77 -12.78
N GLY A 69 -27.35 -23.45 -12.15
CA GLY A 69 -26.00 -23.72 -12.64
C GLY A 69 -25.18 -22.48 -13.07
N GLU A 70 -25.78 -21.46 -13.69
CA GLU A 70 -25.05 -20.22 -14.04
C GLU A 70 -24.74 -19.35 -12.81
N GLU A 71 -25.51 -19.50 -11.74
CA GLU A 71 -25.28 -18.84 -10.44
C GLU A 71 -24.02 -19.38 -9.75
N SER A 72 -23.84 -20.71 -9.76
CA SER A 72 -22.70 -21.38 -9.13
C SER A 72 -21.37 -20.98 -9.79
N ASP A 73 -21.32 -20.97 -11.13
CA ASP A 73 -20.10 -20.62 -11.89
C ASP A 73 -19.70 -19.14 -11.66
N LEU A 74 -20.69 -18.25 -11.54
CA LEU A 74 -20.46 -16.83 -11.26
C LEU A 74 -19.98 -16.61 -9.81
N GLU A 75 -20.59 -17.30 -8.84
CA GLU A 75 -20.21 -17.22 -7.44
C GLU A 75 -18.77 -17.74 -7.22
N GLU A 76 -18.41 -18.87 -7.82
CA GLU A 76 -17.05 -19.41 -7.80
C GLU A 76 -16.04 -18.41 -8.39
N ALA A 77 -16.32 -17.85 -9.57
CA ALA A 77 -15.47 -16.85 -10.20
C ALA A 77 -15.31 -15.59 -9.32
N MET A 78 -16.37 -15.15 -8.66
CA MET A 78 -16.36 -13.97 -7.80
C MET A 78 -15.58 -14.21 -6.50
N GLU A 79 -15.64 -15.41 -5.92
CA GLU A 79 -14.82 -15.77 -4.75
C GLU A 79 -13.32 -15.91 -5.11
N VAL A 80 -12.99 -16.41 -6.31
CA VAL A 80 -11.61 -16.38 -6.83
C VAL A 80 -11.10 -14.94 -6.97
N LEU A 81 -11.91 -14.03 -7.55
CA LEU A 81 -11.56 -12.61 -7.63
C LEU A 81 -11.34 -12.02 -6.23
N LYS A 82 -12.28 -12.22 -5.31
CA LYS A 82 -12.24 -11.64 -3.96
C LYS A 82 -11.02 -12.10 -3.18
N SER A 83 -10.73 -13.41 -3.19
CA SER A 83 -9.57 -13.98 -2.52
C SER A 83 -8.25 -13.50 -3.16
N GLY A 84 -8.16 -13.47 -4.49
CA GLY A 84 -7.00 -12.94 -5.21
C GLY A 84 -6.77 -11.45 -4.93
N MET A 85 -7.82 -10.65 -4.88
CA MET A 85 -7.75 -9.21 -4.60
C MET A 85 -7.33 -8.96 -3.15
N ALA A 86 -7.86 -9.74 -2.20
CA ALA A 86 -7.45 -9.69 -0.81
C ALA A 86 -5.95 -10.00 -0.65
N ALA A 87 -5.45 -11.01 -1.36
CA ALA A 87 -4.03 -11.35 -1.37
C ALA A 87 -3.17 -10.22 -1.96
N ALA A 88 -3.58 -9.62 -3.09
CA ALA A 88 -2.88 -8.51 -3.71
C ALA A 88 -2.88 -7.25 -2.82
N MET A 89 -3.99 -6.96 -2.12
CA MET A 89 -4.07 -5.88 -1.13
C MET A 89 -3.15 -6.13 0.06
N ASN A 90 -3.11 -7.36 0.58
CA ASN A 90 -2.19 -7.73 1.65
C ASN A 90 -0.71 -7.56 1.24
N ASN A 91 -0.36 -7.93 0.01
CA ASN A 91 1.00 -7.68 -0.53
C ASN A 91 1.32 -6.19 -0.60
N ALA A 92 0.34 -5.36 -1.00
CA ALA A 92 0.49 -3.91 -0.98
C ALA A 92 0.70 -3.36 0.45
N ASP A 93 -0.06 -3.84 1.42
CA ASP A 93 0.05 -3.45 2.83
C ASP A 93 1.42 -3.82 3.40
N GLN A 94 1.90 -5.04 3.15
CA GLN A 94 3.23 -5.48 3.53
C GLN A 94 4.33 -4.60 2.93
N LEU A 95 4.20 -4.23 1.64
CA LEU A 95 5.14 -3.33 0.98
C LEU A 95 5.13 -1.93 1.63
N ARG A 96 3.96 -1.38 1.97
CA ARG A 96 3.85 -0.10 2.67
C ARG A 96 4.50 -0.17 4.06
N CYS A 97 4.18 -1.18 4.86
CA CYS A 97 4.76 -1.38 6.20
C CYS A 97 6.28 -1.53 6.14
N SER A 98 6.81 -2.36 5.23
CA SER A 98 8.25 -2.53 5.04
C SER A 98 8.92 -1.23 4.61
N THR A 99 8.30 -0.46 3.71
CA THR A 99 8.84 0.82 3.24
C THR A 99 8.89 1.85 4.37
N VAL A 100 7.82 1.97 5.18
CA VAL A 100 7.79 2.88 6.33
C VAL A 100 8.86 2.52 7.35
N GLY A 101 9.03 1.24 7.67
CA GLY A 101 10.10 0.77 8.57
C GLY A 101 11.49 1.21 8.09
N LYS A 102 11.79 0.99 6.82
CA LYS A 102 13.07 1.41 6.21
C LYS A 102 13.24 2.93 6.16
N VAL A 103 12.16 3.70 5.96
CA VAL A 103 12.21 5.16 6.04
C VAL A 103 12.62 5.59 7.45
N VAL A 104 11.98 5.04 8.49
CA VAL A 104 12.30 5.36 9.89
C VAL A 104 13.76 5.06 10.24
N GLU A 105 14.33 3.96 9.70
CA GLU A 105 15.77 3.63 9.84
C GLU A 105 16.74 4.58 9.11
N ILE A 106 16.25 5.39 8.16
CA ILE A 106 17.05 6.38 7.43
C ILE A 106 16.99 7.75 8.12
N LEU A 107 15.86 8.06 8.74
CA LEU A 107 15.63 9.35 9.38
C LEU A 107 16.52 9.57 10.60
N THR A 108 16.80 10.84 10.90
CA THR A 108 17.36 11.20 12.20
C THR A 108 16.30 10.98 13.30
N PRO A 109 16.70 10.80 14.57
CA PRO A 109 15.74 10.59 15.66
C PRO A 109 14.67 11.69 15.76
N SER A 110 15.04 12.95 15.55
CA SER A 110 14.10 14.07 15.59
C SER A 110 13.11 14.05 14.42
N GLN A 111 13.52 13.58 13.24
CA GLN A 111 12.64 13.39 12.09
C GLN A 111 11.72 12.18 12.30
N ALA A 112 12.24 11.06 12.81
CA ALA A 112 11.47 9.85 13.09
C ALA A 112 10.33 10.12 14.08
N ILE A 113 10.60 10.85 15.17
CA ILE A 113 9.56 11.22 16.15
C ILE A 113 8.43 12.04 15.50
N LYS A 114 8.75 12.98 14.62
CA LYS A 114 7.73 13.77 13.90
C LYS A 114 6.85 12.90 13.02
N VAL A 115 7.46 11.97 12.28
CA VAL A 115 6.72 11.02 11.44
C VAL A 115 5.83 10.11 12.27
N LEU A 116 6.35 9.53 13.35
CA LEU A 116 5.59 8.65 14.24
C LEU A 116 4.42 9.37 14.91
N ARG A 117 4.61 10.64 15.31
CA ARG A 117 3.52 11.47 15.83
C ARG A 117 2.41 11.63 14.80
N SER A 118 2.75 12.02 13.57
CA SER A 118 1.76 12.20 12.50
C SER A 118 1.03 10.89 12.15
N ILE A 119 1.73 9.74 12.20
CA ILE A 119 1.09 8.42 12.04
C ILE A 119 0.11 8.14 13.18
N GLY A 120 0.48 8.46 14.42
CA GLY A 120 -0.40 8.33 15.58
C GLY A 120 -1.65 9.20 15.47
N GLU A 121 -1.50 10.47 15.08
CA GLU A 121 -2.61 11.39 14.84
C GLU A 121 -3.55 10.88 13.74
N LEU A 122 -2.99 10.37 12.63
CA LEU A 122 -3.78 9.73 11.58
C LEU A 122 -4.55 8.51 12.09
N HIS A 123 -3.89 7.65 12.89
CA HIS A 123 -4.52 6.45 13.44
C HIS A 123 -5.71 6.79 14.34
N LEU A 124 -5.59 7.81 15.18
CA LEU A 124 -6.69 8.27 16.04
C LEU A 124 -7.86 8.79 15.21
N ARG A 125 -7.62 9.64 14.22
CA ARG A 125 -8.68 10.17 13.33
C ARG A 125 -9.38 9.07 12.53
N LEU A 126 -8.64 8.07 12.05
CA LEU A 126 -9.23 6.93 11.35
C LEU A 126 -10.14 6.12 12.27
N ARG A 127 -9.78 5.95 13.55
CA ARG A 127 -10.63 5.27 14.54
C ARG A 127 -11.89 6.07 14.84
N GLU A 128 -11.75 7.38 15.03
CA GLU A 128 -12.89 8.29 15.28
C GLU A 128 -13.90 8.22 14.13
N MET A 129 -13.45 8.39 12.89
CA MET A 129 -14.30 8.25 11.70
C MET A 129 -14.95 6.87 11.58
N GLY A 130 -14.26 5.81 11.99
CA GLY A 130 -14.83 4.46 12.03
C GLY A 130 -15.99 4.37 13.03
N SER A 131 -15.78 4.87 14.25
CA SER A 131 -16.79 4.88 15.30
C SER A 131 -18.02 5.72 14.92
N GLU A 132 -17.83 6.88 14.30
CA GLU A 132 -18.93 7.72 13.81
C GLU A 132 -19.81 6.99 12.79
N ARG A 133 -19.17 6.32 11.81
CA ARG A 133 -19.88 5.54 10.79
C ARG A 133 -20.63 4.35 11.35
N ASP A 134 -20.09 3.72 12.39
CA ASP A 134 -20.75 2.60 13.06
C ASP A 134 -21.98 3.07 13.86
N HIS A 135 -21.91 4.27 14.47
CA HIS A 135 -23.06 4.91 15.09
C HIS A 135 -24.14 5.33 14.09
N GLU A 136 -23.78 5.79 12.89
CA GLU A 136 -24.73 6.13 11.83
C GLU A 136 -25.46 4.91 11.23
N ARG A 137 -24.91 3.71 11.42
CA ARG A 137 -25.44 2.44 10.87
C ARG A 137 -26.23 1.61 11.89
N ALA A 138 -26.26 2.02 13.15
CA ALA A 138 -27.02 1.40 14.24
C ALA A 138 -28.39 2.07 14.42
#